data_AF-A0A5K7ZRE5-F1
#
_entry.id   AF-A0A5K7ZRE5-F1
#
_cell.length_a   1.000
_cell.length_b   1.000
_cell.length_c   1.000
_cell.angle_alpha   90.00
_cell.angle_beta   90.00
_cell.angle_gamma   90.00
#
_symmetry.space_group_name_H-M   'P 1'
#
loop_
_entity.id
_entity.type
_entity.pdbx_description
1 polymer ?
#
loop_
_entity_poly.entity_id
_entity_poly.type
_entity_poly.pdbx_seq_one_letter_code
_entity_poly.pdbx_strand_id
1 'polypeptide(L)'
;MKPLTPAEKEKIISRLFWDTAFNPVDAELLIETHLQSLDDIQSQQFFRKLLTSCDWYTLLKLIPAERLHSILDDQIINSLFPKDLKNRYKYARDILSR
;
A
#
# COMPACT_ATOMS: atom_id res chain seq x y z
N MET A 1 18.12 -3.69 -2.39
CA MET A 1 17.12 -4.75 -2.10
C MET A 1 16.77 -5.45 -3.41
N LYS A 2 16.52 -6.77 -3.38
CA LYS A 2 16.02 -7.47 -4.58
C LYS A 2 14.51 -7.13 -4.76
N PRO A 3 14.07 -6.68 -5.95
CA PRO A 3 12.67 -6.42 -6.21
C PRO A 3 11.86 -7.73 -6.17
N LEU A 4 10.58 -7.64 -5.79
CA LEU A 4 9.67 -8.78 -5.86
C LEU A 4 9.38 -9.11 -7.33
N THR A 5 9.35 -10.40 -7.65
CA THR A 5 8.83 -10.88 -8.92
C THR A 5 7.30 -10.68 -8.98
N PRO A 6 6.70 -10.59 -10.18
CA PRO A 6 5.25 -10.44 -10.32
C PRO A 6 4.46 -11.51 -9.54
N ALA A 7 4.88 -12.77 -9.61
CA ALA A 7 4.27 -13.88 -8.87
C ALA A 7 4.34 -13.72 -7.33
N GLU A 8 5.42 -13.12 -6.81
CA GLU A 8 5.52 -12.83 -5.37
C GLU A 8 4.60 -11.68 -4.96
N LYS A 9 4.47 -10.64 -5.80
CA LYS A 9 3.51 -9.55 -5.57
C LYS A 9 2.07 -10.08 -5.55
N GLU A 10 1.70 -10.88 -6.55
CA GLU A 10 0.39 -11.55 -6.63
C GLU A 10 0.11 -12.39 -5.40
N LYS A 11 1.09 -13.16 -4.91
CA LYS A 11 0.93 -13.99 -3.71
C LYS A 11 0.63 -13.14 -2.47
N ILE A 12 1.29 -11.99 -2.32
CA ILE A 12 1.05 -11.08 -1.20
C ILE A 12 -0.35 -10.48 -1.29
N ILE A 13 -0.71 -9.91 -2.46
CA ILE A 13 -2.02 -9.29 -2.67
C ILE A 13 -3.15 -10.31 -2.51
N SER A 14 -3.04 -11.49 -3.14
CA SER A 14 -4.04 -12.56 -3.04
C SER A 14 -4.24 -13.03 -1.60
N ARG A 15 -3.16 -13.08 -0.80
CA ARG A 15 -3.26 -13.44 0.62
C ARG A 15 -3.93 -12.36 1.45
N LEU A 16 -3.69 -11.08 1.15
CA LEU A 16 -4.29 -9.94 1.87
C LEU A 16 -5.76 -9.75 1.54
N PHE A 17 -6.16 -10.07 0.31
CA PHE A 17 -7.49 -9.80 -0.24
C PHE A 17 -8.23 -11.08 -0.62
N TRP A 18 -7.89 -12.21 0.01
CA TRP A 18 -8.47 -13.53 -0.23
C TRP A 18 -10.01 -13.57 -0.09
N ASP A 19 -10.55 -12.68 0.74
CA ASP A 19 -11.96 -12.52 1.06
C ASP A 19 -12.73 -11.67 0.05
N THR A 20 -12.02 -11.02 -0.86
CA THR A 20 -12.59 -10.18 -1.91
C THR A 20 -12.60 -10.96 -3.21
N ALA A 21 -13.64 -10.79 -4.02
CA ALA A 21 -13.76 -11.37 -5.36
C ALA A 21 -12.80 -10.70 -6.35
N PHE A 22 -11.52 -10.59 -6.01
CA PHE A 22 -10.49 -10.13 -6.93
C PHE A 22 -10.27 -11.24 -7.96
N ASN A 23 -10.57 -10.92 -9.22
CA ASN A 23 -10.09 -11.68 -10.36
C ASN A 23 -8.55 -11.72 -10.33
N PRO A 24 -7.89 -12.67 -11.01
CA PRO A 24 -6.45 -12.71 -11.16
C PRO A 24 -6.01 -11.56 -12.07
N VAL A 25 -6.07 -10.36 -11.53
CA VAL A 25 -5.52 -9.14 -12.12
C VAL A 25 -4.07 -9.09 -11.67
N ASP A 26 -3.18 -8.77 -12.60
CA ASP A 26 -1.78 -8.46 -12.32
C ASP A 26 -1.71 -7.51 -11.12
N ALA A 27 -1.06 -7.95 -10.03
CA ALA A 27 -0.94 -7.16 -8.81
C ALA A 27 -0.33 -5.78 -9.07
N GLU A 28 0.55 -5.68 -10.07
CA GLU A 28 1.12 -4.41 -10.53
C GLU A 28 0.02 -3.48 -11.08
N LEU A 29 -0.82 -4.01 -11.98
CA LEU A 29 -1.92 -3.27 -12.59
C LEU A 29 -2.95 -2.81 -11.55
N LEU A 30 -3.25 -3.65 -10.56
CA LEU A 30 -4.16 -3.31 -9.48
C LEU A 30 -3.63 -2.15 -8.64
N ILE A 31 -2.34 -2.22 -8.25
CA ILE A 31 -1.68 -1.15 -7.49
C ILE A 31 -1.71 0.15 -8.29
N GLU A 32 -1.36 0.11 -9.57
CA GLU A 32 -1.37 1.30 -10.45
C GLU A 32 -2.77 1.89 -10.61
N THR A 33 -3.81 1.05 -10.72
CA THR A 33 -5.21 1.50 -10.83
C THR A 33 -5.64 2.27 -9.58
N HIS A 34 -5.32 1.75 -8.39
CA HIS A 34 -5.62 2.43 -7.13
C HIS A 34 -4.74 3.67 -6.91
N LEU A 35 -3.49 3.66 -7.37
CA LEU A 35 -2.60 4.83 -7.33
C LEU A 35 -3.14 6.02 -8.16
N GLN A 36 -3.83 5.74 -9.26
CA GLN A 36 -4.44 6.78 -10.11
C GLN A 36 -5.73 7.36 -9.52
N SER A 37 -6.31 6.72 -8.51
CA SER A 37 -7.63 7.03 -7.96
C SER A 37 -7.59 7.11 -6.43
N LEU A 38 -6.58 7.77 -5.86
CA LEU A 38 -6.37 7.84 -4.40
C LEU A 38 -7.53 8.51 -3.63
N ASP A 39 -8.30 9.38 -4.28
CA ASP A 39 -9.49 10.01 -3.69
C ASP A 39 -10.69 9.05 -3.60
N ASP A 40 -10.65 7.91 -4.30
CA ASP A 40 -11.72 6.90 -4.24
C ASP A 40 -11.66 6.10 -2.94
N ILE A 41 -12.84 5.85 -2.38
CA ILE A 41 -13.00 5.13 -1.12
C ILE A 41 -12.41 3.71 -1.21
N GLN A 42 -12.52 3.03 -2.36
CA GLN A 42 -11.95 1.69 -2.52
C GLN A 42 -10.43 1.73 -2.51
N SER A 43 -9.82 2.71 -3.18
CA SER A 43 -8.37 2.92 -3.18
C SER A 43 -7.83 3.22 -1.79
N GLN A 44 -8.52 4.08 -1.02
CA GLN A 44 -8.13 4.36 0.36
C GLN A 44 -8.20 3.12 1.24
N GLN A 45 -9.26 2.32 1.11
CA GLN A 45 -9.41 1.06 1.84
C GLN A 45 -8.33 0.05 1.45
N PHE A 46 -8.01 -0.05 0.16
CA PHE A 46 -6.96 -0.91 -0.37
C PHE A 46 -5.61 -0.57 0.26
N PHE A 47 -5.18 0.69 0.17
CA PHE A 47 -3.89 1.12 0.73
C PHE A 47 -3.88 1.08 2.25
N ARG A 48 -4.98 1.40 2.93
CA ARG A 48 -5.11 1.22 4.37
C ARG A 48 -4.85 -0.24 4.79
N LYS A 49 -5.46 -1.22 4.10
CA LYS A 49 -5.25 -2.66 4.38
C LYS A 49 -3.79 -3.04 4.13
N LEU A 50 -3.20 -2.53 3.04
CA LEU A 50 -1.79 -2.75 2.70
C LEU A 50 -0.83 -2.24 3.79
N LEU A 51 -0.98 -0.97 4.19
CA LEU A 51 -0.16 -0.32 5.21
C LEU A 51 -0.31 -0.94 6.60
N THR A 52 -1.49 -1.51 6.89
CA THR A 52 -1.77 -2.17 8.18
C THR A 52 -1.23 -3.59 8.22
N SER A 53 -1.18 -4.28 7.08
CA SER A 53 -0.89 -5.72 7.02
C SER A 53 0.54 -6.05 6.58
N CYS A 54 1.18 -5.16 5.82
CA CYS A 54 2.55 -5.33 5.35
C CYS A 54 3.53 -4.58 6.26
N ASP A 55 4.71 -5.16 6.47
CA ASP A 55 5.84 -4.42 7.03
C ASP A 55 6.42 -3.42 6.01
N TRP A 56 7.16 -2.44 6.50
CA TRP A 56 7.75 -1.37 5.69
C TRP A 56 8.62 -1.88 4.53
N TYR A 57 9.39 -2.95 4.74
CA TYR A 57 10.25 -3.49 3.68
C TYR A 57 9.46 -4.22 2.61
N THR A 58 8.38 -4.89 2.98
CA THR A 58 7.43 -5.48 2.03
C THR A 58 6.75 -4.39 1.20
N LEU A 59 6.34 -3.29 1.84
CA LEU A 59 5.75 -2.13 1.14
C LEU A 59 6.70 -1.53 0.11
N LEU A 60 7.95 -1.27 0.48
CA LEU A 60 8.97 -0.72 -0.43
C LEU A 60 9.31 -1.64 -1.61
N LYS A 61 9.09 -2.95 -1.45
CA LYS A 61 9.26 -3.91 -2.56
C LYS A 61 8.04 -4.04 -3.45
N LEU A 62 6.85 -3.78 -2.91
CA LEU A 62 5.59 -3.79 -3.66
C LEU A 62 5.43 -2.49 -4.46
N ILE A 63 5.71 -1.37 -3.82
CA ILE A 63 5.45 -0.03 -4.32
C ILE A 63 6.75 0.79 -4.20
N PRO A 64 7.21 1.41 -5.30
CA PRO A 64 8.39 2.28 -5.28
C PRO A 64 8.22 3.42 -4.27
N ALA A 65 9.32 3.83 -3.64
CA ALA A 65 9.31 4.84 -2.58
C ALA A 65 8.69 6.18 -3.04
N GLU A 66 8.91 6.54 -4.30
CA GLU A 66 8.39 7.75 -4.95
C GLU A 66 6.86 7.73 -5.01
N ARG A 67 6.27 6.56 -5.26
CA ARG A 67 4.81 6.35 -5.27
C ARG A 67 4.24 6.20 -3.87
N LEU A 68 5.04 5.66 -2.95
CA LEU A 68 4.64 5.45 -1.57
C LEU A 68 4.30 6.78 -0.87
N HIS A 69 5.06 7.84 -1.16
CA HIS A 69 4.77 9.18 -0.65
C HIS A 69 3.33 9.64 -0.98
N SER A 70 2.86 9.38 -2.20
CA SER A 70 1.49 9.73 -2.62
C SER A 70 0.40 8.97 -1.86
N ILE A 71 0.68 7.73 -1.43
CA ILE A 71 -0.24 6.90 -0.65
C ILE A 71 -0.26 7.32 0.82
N LEU A 72 0.83 7.91 1.32
CA LEU A 72 0.95 8.41 2.69
C LEU A 72 0.23 9.76 2.87
N ASP A 73 -0.91 9.96 2.23
CA ASP A 73 -1.73 11.15 2.38
C ASP A 73 -2.40 11.20 3.77
N ASP A 74 -2.86 12.38 4.17
CA ASP A 74 -3.52 12.55 5.47
C ASP A 74 -4.81 11.73 5.60
N GLN A 75 -5.61 11.56 4.54
CA GLN A 75 -6.83 10.76 4.55
C GLN A 75 -6.52 9.29 4.88
N ILE A 76 -5.57 8.69 4.18
CA ILE A 76 -5.15 7.30 4.43
C ILE A 76 -4.48 7.19 5.80
N ILE A 77 -3.49 8.03 6.13
CA ILE A 77 -2.79 7.98 7.43
C ILE A 77 -3.76 8.16 8.59
N ASN A 78 -4.74 9.06 8.47
CA ASN A 78 -5.69 9.31 9.55
C ASN A 78 -6.64 8.13 9.79
N SER A 79 -6.85 7.28 8.78
CA SER A 79 -7.65 6.05 8.89
C SER A 79 -6.92 4.87 9.55
N LEU A 80 -5.59 4.98 9.75
CA LEU A 80 -4.77 3.91 10.32
C LEU A 80 -4.97 3.79 11.83
N PHE A 81 -5.03 2.54 12.29
CA PHE A 81 -5.09 2.17 13.70
C PHE A 81 -4.15 0.98 13.93
N PRO A 82 -3.42 0.91 15.06
CA PRO A 82 -3.42 1.82 16.22
C PRO A 82 -2.66 3.14 16.00
N LYS A 83 -2.77 4.08 16.96
CA LYS A 83 -2.12 5.41 16.91
C LYS A 83 -0.61 5.34 16.65
N ASP A 84 0.05 4.30 17.16
CA ASP A 84 1.49 4.10 16.92
C ASP A 84 1.81 3.82 15.46
N LEU A 85 0.97 3.04 14.77
CA LEU A 85 1.12 2.76 13.34
C LEU A 85 0.99 4.06 12.53
N LYS A 86 -0.02 4.87 12.86
CA LYS A 86 -0.22 6.20 12.28
C LYS A 86 1.00 7.09 12.47
N ASN A 87 1.57 7.15 13.67
CA ASN A 87 2.76 7.96 13.95
C ASN A 87 3.99 7.49 13.15
N ARG A 88 4.19 6.18 13.00
CA ARG A 88 5.28 5.62 12.18
C ARG A 88 5.17 6.05 10.72
N TYR A 89 3.96 6.00 10.15
CA TYR A 89 3.76 6.40 8.75
C TYR A 89 3.83 7.91 8.53
N LYS A 90 3.45 8.72 9.53
CA LYS A 90 3.73 10.17 9.50
C LYS A 90 5.24 10.44 9.43
N TYR A 91 6.01 9.78 10.28
CA TYR A 91 7.47 9.91 10.26
C TYR A 91 8.08 9.42 8.94
N ALA A 92 7.59 8.29 8.40
CA ALA A 92 8.05 7.77 7.11
C ALA A 92 7.77 8.74 5.95
N ARG A 93 6.60 9.38 5.95
CA ARG A 93 6.27 10.44 4.98
C ARG A 93 7.26 11.61 5.05
N ASP A 94 7.53 12.11 6.25
CA ASP A 94 8.46 13.22 6.47
C ASP A 94 9.90 12.90 6.02
N ILE A 95 10.30 11.61 6.06
CA ILE A 95 11.58 11.16 5.50
C ILE A 95 11.53 11.13 3.97
N LEU A 96 10.46 10.59 3.38
CA LEU A 96 10.32 10.47 1.92
C LEU A 96 10.15 11.83 1.22
N SER A 97 9.75 12.88 1.94
CA SER A 97 9.66 14.24 1.41
C SER A 97 10.97 15.02 1.41
N ARG A 98 12.07 14.46 1.94
CA ARG A 98 13.40 15.07 1.99
C ARG A 98 14.26 14.61 0.82
#